data_AF-A0A1Z5KME6-F1
#
_entry.id   AF-A0A1Z5KME6-F1
#
_cell.length_a   1.000
_cell.length_b   1.000
_cell.length_c   1.000
_cell.angle_alpha   90.00
_cell.angle_beta   90.00
_cell.angle_gamma   90.00
#
_symmetry.space_group_name_H-M   'P 1'
#
loop_
_entity.id
_entity.type
_entity.pdbx_description
1 polymer ?
#
loop_
_entity_poly.entity_id
_entity_poly.type
_entity_poly.pdbx_seq_one_letter_code
_entity_poly.pdbx_strand_id
1 'polypeptide(L)'
;MMSRRVFPALMRATICRRLPCNPPVITVQRFSDVAASRESIVPGINKGKTSTGYVGLAVQPDWYNVMLEKFQALLDKMEASDMPSTAQYRIDVTKWCNYVIAQAKANPDDPEAVEDACRMGQVEELIEMAEDEMVALDAYLEVRMWEMVGTPEVIFEPDPSKDPMGPDGNADTAEKIRRGMEAK
;
A
#
# COMPACT_ATOMS: atom_id res chain seq x y z
N MET A 1 36.78 -21.59 -80.92
CA MET A 1 35.62 -20.76 -80.55
C MET A 1 36.10 -19.62 -79.65
N MET A 2 35.67 -18.40 -80.00
CA MET A 2 35.90 -17.07 -79.42
C MET A 2 36.19 -17.05 -77.90
N SER A 3 37.32 -16.52 -77.40
CA SER A 3 37.70 -15.09 -77.24
C SER A 3 36.62 -14.19 -76.66
N ARG A 4 36.78 -13.82 -75.37
CA ARG A 4 36.53 -12.47 -74.77
C ARG A 4 36.86 -12.57 -73.28
N ARG A 5 37.99 -12.00 -72.83
CA ARG A 5 38.24 -10.59 -72.43
C ARG A 5 38.24 -10.46 -70.91
N VAL A 6 39.47 -10.36 -70.39
CA VAL A 6 39.87 -9.98 -69.04
C VAL A 6 39.46 -8.54 -68.77
N PHE A 7 38.88 -8.27 -67.60
CA PHE A 7 38.81 -6.94 -66.99
C PHE A 7 39.53 -6.99 -65.63
N PRO A 8 40.50 -6.10 -65.36
CA PRO A 8 41.28 -6.13 -64.14
C PRO A 8 40.54 -5.47 -62.97
N ALA A 9 40.64 -6.09 -61.80
CA ALA A 9 40.19 -5.54 -60.53
C ALA A 9 41.03 -4.30 -60.18
N LEU A 10 40.37 -3.14 -60.08
CA LEU A 10 40.98 -1.90 -59.61
C LEU A 10 41.23 -2.01 -58.10
N MET A 11 42.49 -2.16 -57.70
CA MET A 11 42.93 -1.93 -56.32
C MET A 11 42.75 -0.45 -55.98
N ARG A 12 41.87 -0.15 -55.02
CA ARG A 12 41.86 1.12 -54.30
C ARG A 12 42.47 0.89 -52.92
N ALA A 13 43.68 1.39 -52.73
CA ALA A 13 44.31 1.50 -51.43
C ALA A 13 43.60 2.59 -50.61
N THR A 14 42.82 2.19 -49.61
CA THR A 14 42.26 3.11 -48.62
C THR A 14 43.30 3.38 -47.53
N ILE A 15 43.77 4.62 -47.51
CA ILE A 15 44.59 5.19 -46.44
C ILE A 15 43.81 5.10 -45.12
N CYS A 16 44.33 4.28 -44.19
CA CYS A 16 43.80 4.13 -42.85
C CYS A 16 44.21 5.35 -42.01
N ARG A 17 43.34 6.36 -41.92
CA ARG A 17 43.48 7.47 -40.98
C ARG A 17 43.20 6.94 -39.57
N ARG A 18 44.23 6.83 -38.73
CA ARG A 18 44.06 6.65 -37.27
C ARG A 18 43.41 7.90 -36.69
N LEU A 19 42.17 7.77 -36.21
CA LEU A 19 41.56 8.75 -35.31
C LEU A 19 42.08 8.50 -33.89
N PRO A 20 42.43 9.55 -33.12
CA PRO A 20 42.77 9.37 -31.71
C PRO A 20 41.50 9.01 -30.92
N CYS A 21 41.49 7.80 -30.36
CA CYS A 21 40.52 7.36 -29.38
C CYS A 21 40.83 8.02 -28.02
N ASN A 22 40.15 9.12 -27.71
CA ASN A 22 40.03 9.57 -26.32
C ASN A 22 38.84 8.83 -25.69
N PRO A 23 39.01 8.11 -24.57
CA PRO A 23 37.86 7.56 -23.85
C PRO A 23 37.05 8.72 -23.24
N PRO A 24 35.70 8.66 -23.26
CA PRO A 24 34.92 9.60 -22.49
C PRO A 24 35.24 9.38 -21.00
N VAL A 25 35.70 10.43 -20.32
CA VAL A 25 35.77 10.45 -18.86
C VAL A 25 34.33 10.38 -18.37
N ILE A 26 33.87 9.18 -18.04
CA ILE A 26 32.60 8.98 -17.33
C ILE A 26 32.84 9.54 -15.93
N THR A 27 32.40 10.76 -15.73
CA THR A 27 32.36 11.35 -14.40
C THR A 27 31.24 10.63 -13.66
N VAL A 28 31.61 9.65 -12.83
CA VAL A 28 30.68 9.03 -11.89
C VAL A 28 30.26 10.12 -10.93
N GLN A 29 29.08 10.70 -11.14
CA GLN A 29 28.46 11.55 -10.13
C GLN A 29 28.20 10.64 -8.93
N ARG A 30 28.96 10.87 -7.86
CA ARG A 30 28.64 10.30 -6.56
C ARG A 30 27.27 10.85 -6.17
N PHE A 31 26.30 9.97 -5.98
CA PHE A 31 24.98 10.29 -5.41
C PHE A 31 25.03 10.72 -3.92
N SER A 32 26.21 11.12 -3.41
CA SER A 32 26.36 11.55 -2.02
C SER A 32 25.98 13.02 -1.79
N ASP A 33 25.62 13.75 -2.84
CA ASP A 33 25.16 15.15 -2.75
C ASP A 33 23.68 15.30 -3.15
N VAL A 34 22.82 14.33 -2.80
CA VAL A 34 21.42 14.69 -2.52
C VAL A 34 21.41 15.38 -1.16
N ALA A 35 21.96 16.59 -1.14
CA ALA A 35 21.64 17.56 -0.12
C ALA A 35 20.12 17.57 -0.06
N ALA A 36 19.57 17.17 1.08
CA ALA A 36 18.16 17.28 1.40
C ALA A 36 17.71 18.68 0.99
N SER A 37 17.13 18.80 -0.20
CA SER A 37 16.51 20.02 -0.66
C SER A 37 15.31 20.16 0.25
N ARG A 38 15.50 20.91 1.34
CA ARG A 38 14.42 21.54 2.08
C ARG A 38 13.77 22.51 1.12
N GLU A 39 13.00 21.99 0.18
CA GLU A 39 12.08 22.80 -0.58
C GLU A 39 11.20 23.48 0.46
N SER A 40 11.28 24.81 0.48
CA SER A 40 10.44 25.61 1.36
C SER A 40 9.01 25.24 1.03
N ILE A 41 8.28 24.72 2.01
CA ILE A 41 6.84 24.45 1.90
C ILE A 41 6.21 25.75 1.37
N VAL A 42 5.84 25.75 0.09
CA VAL A 42 5.18 26.89 -0.55
C VAL A 42 3.70 26.71 -0.23
N PRO A 43 3.08 27.65 0.50
CA PRO A 43 1.64 27.61 0.70
C PRO A 43 0.97 27.73 -0.68
N GLY A 44 0.28 26.67 -1.12
CA GLY A 44 -0.49 26.69 -2.37
C GLY A 44 0.03 25.81 -3.52
N ILE A 45 1.11 25.04 -3.32
CA ILE A 45 1.42 23.86 -4.15
C ILE A 45 1.24 22.67 -3.21
N ASN A 46 0.16 21.91 -3.40
CA ASN A 46 -0.55 21.16 -2.35
C ASN A 46 -1.12 22.11 -1.28
N LYS A 47 -2.37 21.92 -0.84
CA LYS A 47 -2.90 22.65 0.33
C LYS A 47 -2.12 22.20 1.57
N GLY A 48 -0.92 22.76 1.77
CA GLY A 48 -0.01 22.36 2.83
C GLY A 48 -0.63 22.65 4.19
N LYS A 49 -0.99 21.59 4.92
CA LYS A 49 -1.47 21.70 6.30
C LYS A 49 -0.36 22.29 7.15
N THR A 50 -0.67 23.28 7.99
CA THR A 50 0.31 23.85 8.93
C THR A 50 0.51 22.95 10.15
N SER A 51 -0.55 22.25 10.54
CA SER A 51 -0.55 21.25 11.60
C SER A 51 -1.70 20.27 11.34
N THR A 52 -1.53 19.02 11.76
CA THR A 52 -2.58 17.99 11.80
C THR A 52 -3.56 18.23 12.95
N GLY A 53 -3.22 19.07 13.94
CA GLY A 53 -4.02 19.27 15.14
C GLY A 53 -3.88 18.16 16.21
N TYR A 54 -3.16 17.08 15.90
CA TYR A 54 -2.86 16.01 16.84
C TYR A 54 -1.43 16.12 17.38
N VAL A 55 -1.24 15.72 18.63
CA VAL A 55 0.09 15.64 19.25
C VAL A 55 0.74 14.32 18.84
N GLY A 56 1.93 14.38 18.26
CA GLY A 56 2.70 13.19 17.85
C GLY A 56 2.58 12.83 16.37
N LEU A 57 1.60 13.38 15.64
CA LEU A 57 1.44 13.16 14.20
C LEU A 57 1.98 14.36 13.41
N ALA A 58 3.14 14.19 12.78
CA ALA A 58 3.75 15.23 11.95
C ALA A 58 3.04 15.34 10.60
N VAL A 59 2.89 16.57 10.11
CA VAL A 59 2.38 16.83 8.75
C VAL A 59 3.33 16.23 7.73
N GLN A 60 2.79 15.56 6.70
CA GLN A 60 3.56 15.03 5.59
C GLN A 60 3.41 15.91 4.34
N PRO A 61 4.44 16.70 3.95
CA PRO A 61 4.35 17.55 2.76
C PRO A 61 4.25 16.77 1.46
N ASP A 62 4.87 15.58 1.41
CA ASP A 62 4.85 14.66 0.27
C ASP A 62 3.94 13.45 0.52
N TRP A 63 2.75 13.72 1.06
CA TRP A 63 1.79 12.68 1.46
C TRP A 63 1.42 11.74 0.30
N TYR A 64 1.29 12.26 -0.93
CA TYR A 64 0.82 11.49 -2.09
C TYR A 64 1.79 10.37 -2.47
N ASN A 65 3.08 10.69 -2.63
CA ASN A 65 4.08 9.69 -3.01
C ASN A 65 4.31 8.68 -1.88
N VAL A 66 4.41 9.16 -0.63
CA VAL A 66 4.58 8.30 0.54
C VAL A 66 3.40 7.35 0.70
N MET A 67 2.16 7.83 0.55
CA MET A 67 0.97 7.00 0.63
C MET A 67 1.00 5.91 -0.45
N LEU A 68 1.24 6.27 -1.71
CA LEU A 68 1.31 5.28 -2.78
C LEU A 68 2.41 4.24 -2.56
N GLU A 69 3.59 4.67 -2.10
CA GLU A 69 4.70 3.77 -1.77
C GLU A 69 4.30 2.76 -0.68
N LYS A 70 3.72 3.24 0.42
CA LYS A 70 3.36 2.40 1.58
C LYS A 70 2.27 1.40 1.25
N PHE A 71 1.21 1.85 0.59
CA PHE A 71 0.10 0.95 0.20
C PHE A 71 0.51 -0.03 -0.90
N GLN A 72 1.36 0.38 -1.85
CA GLN A 72 1.88 -0.55 -2.86
C GLN A 72 2.83 -1.58 -2.23
N ALA A 73 3.72 -1.17 -1.33
CA ALA A 73 4.59 -2.10 -0.61
C ALA A 73 3.78 -3.16 0.17
N LEU A 74 2.62 -2.78 0.71
CA LEU A 74 1.73 -3.70 1.40
C LEU A 74 1.09 -4.72 0.46
N LEU A 75 0.63 -4.27 -0.72
CA LEU A 75 0.14 -5.16 -1.77
C LEU A 75 1.24 -6.11 -2.28
N ASP A 76 2.45 -5.59 -2.52
CA ASP A 76 3.59 -6.38 -2.99
C ASP A 76 3.99 -7.45 -1.97
N LYS A 77 4.00 -7.12 -0.68
CA LYS A 77 4.27 -8.08 0.39
C LYS A 77 3.16 -9.12 0.51
N MET A 78 1.90 -8.72 0.36
CA MET A 78 0.76 -9.64 0.34
C MET A 78 0.85 -10.62 -0.84
N GLU A 79 1.25 -10.15 -2.01
CA GLU A 79 1.47 -11.00 -3.19
C GLU A 79 2.67 -11.95 -3.05
N ALA A 80 3.75 -11.49 -2.41
CA ALA A 80 4.93 -12.30 -2.13
C ALA A 80 4.71 -13.33 -1.01
N SER A 81 3.66 -13.16 -0.19
CA SER A 81 3.34 -14.05 0.91
C SER A 81 2.82 -15.42 0.45
N ASP A 82 2.88 -16.41 1.34
CA ASP A 82 2.33 -17.75 1.13
C ASP A 82 0.82 -17.83 1.42
N MET A 83 0.18 -16.69 1.73
CA MET A 83 -1.24 -16.63 2.06
C MET A 83 -2.11 -16.89 0.83
N PRO A 84 -3.05 -17.87 0.88
CA PRO A 84 -3.90 -18.17 -0.25
C PRO A 84 -4.82 -16.99 -0.59
N SER A 85 -5.19 -16.84 -1.87
CA SER A 85 -6.11 -15.78 -2.33
C SER A 85 -7.52 -15.90 -1.76
N THR A 86 -7.86 -17.05 -1.18
CA THR A 86 -9.14 -17.31 -0.50
C THR A 86 -9.15 -16.85 0.95
N ALA A 87 -7.99 -16.50 1.54
CA ALA A 87 -7.93 -16.00 2.89
C ALA A 87 -8.68 -14.66 3.00
N GLN A 88 -9.63 -14.59 3.92
CA GLN A 88 -10.50 -13.41 4.06
C GLN A 88 -9.69 -12.14 4.34
N TYR A 89 -8.68 -12.24 5.20
CA TYR A 89 -7.77 -11.13 5.51
C TYR A 89 -7.06 -10.57 4.26
N ARG A 90 -6.50 -11.42 3.40
CA ARG A 90 -5.90 -10.98 2.13
C ARG A 90 -6.90 -10.25 1.24
N ILE A 91 -8.13 -10.77 1.14
CA ILE A 91 -9.19 -10.18 0.32
C ILE A 91 -9.52 -8.77 0.83
N ASP A 92 -9.70 -8.61 2.14
CA ASP A 92 -10.16 -7.36 2.73
C ASP A 92 -9.07 -6.29 2.72
N VAL A 93 -7.83 -6.65 3.08
CA VAL A 93 -6.68 -5.74 3.01
C VAL A 93 -6.44 -5.29 1.58
N THR A 94 -6.50 -6.22 0.61
CA THR A 94 -6.31 -5.88 -0.82
C THR A 94 -7.40 -4.94 -1.32
N LYS A 95 -8.67 -5.15 -0.94
CA LYS A 95 -9.77 -4.24 -1.30
C LYS A 95 -9.56 -2.85 -0.71
N TRP A 96 -9.18 -2.79 0.56
CA TRP A 96 -8.94 -1.53 1.26
C TRP A 96 -7.77 -0.75 0.63
N CYS A 97 -6.61 -1.38 0.42
CA CYS A 97 -5.46 -0.73 -0.19
C CYS A 97 -5.77 -0.22 -1.60
N ASN A 98 -6.44 -1.03 -2.43
CA ASN A 98 -6.84 -0.61 -3.77
C ASN A 98 -7.83 0.57 -3.74
N TYR A 99 -8.76 0.59 -2.77
CA TYR A 99 -9.67 1.71 -2.59
C TYR A 99 -8.92 3.00 -2.25
N VAL A 100 -8.00 2.96 -1.27
CA VAL A 100 -7.21 4.14 -0.85
C VAL A 100 -6.33 4.64 -2.00
N ILE A 101 -5.62 3.73 -2.69
CA ILE A 101 -4.81 4.08 -3.87
C ILE A 101 -5.67 4.74 -4.96
N ALA A 102 -6.88 4.23 -5.19
CA ALA A 102 -7.79 4.81 -6.19
C ALA A 102 -8.22 6.23 -5.81
N GLN A 103 -8.54 6.49 -4.53
CA GLN A 103 -8.89 7.84 -4.07
C GLN A 103 -7.71 8.81 -4.14
N ALA A 104 -6.52 8.37 -3.74
CA ALA A 104 -5.30 9.16 -3.85
C ALA A 104 -4.99 9.53 -5.31
N LYS A 105 -5.08 8.55 -6.24
CA LYS A 105 -4.87 8.80 -7.69
C LYS A 105 -5.95 9.70 -8.31
N ALA A 106 -7.16 9.70 -7.79
CA ALA A 106 -8.23 10.58 -8.28
C ALA A 106 -8.01 12.05 -7.89
N ASN A 107 -7.33 12.30 -6.76
CA ASN A 107 -7.11 13.64 -6.21
C ASN A 107 -5.65 13.84 -5.78
N PRO A 108 -4.67 13.85 -6.72
CA PRO A 108 -3.25 13.85 -6.37
C PRO A 108 -2.78 15.12 -5.65
N ASP A 109 -3.44 16.26 -5.88
CA ASP A 109 -3.03 17.56 -5.36
C ASP A 109 -3.89 18.04 -4.17
N ASP A 110 -4.96 17.31 -3.81
CA ASP A 110 -5.93 17.72 -2.79
C ASP A 110 -6.11 16.66 -1.68
N PRO A 111 -5.37 16.77 -0.57
CA PRO A 111 -5.49 15.82 0.54
C PRO A 111 -6.88 15.84 1.18
N GLU A 112 -7.54 16.99 1.26
CA GLU A 112 -8.88 17.11 1.87
C GLU A 112 -9.94 16.31 1.08
N ALA A 113 -9.84 16.32 -0.25
CA ALA A 113 -10.74 15.54 -1.10
C ALA A 113 -10.57 14.03 -0.89
N VAL A 114 -9.33 13.57 -0.67
CA VAL A 114 -9.05 12.17 -0.32
C VAL A 114 -9.61 11.83 1.05
N GLU A 115 -9.47 12.73 2.03
CA GLU A 115 -9.97 12.55 3.40
C GLU A 115 -11.50 12.43 3.43
N ASP A 116 -12.20 13.31 2.71
CA ASP A 116 -13.66 13.29 2.59
C ASP A 116 -14.18 12.05 1.85
N ALA A 117 -13.43 11.57 0.86
CA ALA A 117 -13.77 10.37 0.11
C ALA A 117 -13.53 9.09 0.93
N CYS A 118 -12.39 9.01 1.63
CA CYS A 118 -12.02 7.84 2.42
C CYS A 118 -12.79 7.76 3.74
N ARG A 119 -13.13 8.90 4.36
CA ARG A 119 -13.79 9.01 5.67
C ARG A 119 -13.08 8.23 6.78
N MET A 120 -11.76 8.22 6.74
CA MET A 120 -10.88 7.47 7.66
C MET A 120 -9.88 8.37 8.39
N GLY A 121 -10.23 9.64 8.60
CA GLY A 121 -9.34 10.62 9.20
C GLY A 121 -8.47 11.35 8.18
N GLN A 122 -7.33 11.86 8.62
CA GLN A 122 -6.38 12.62 7.80
C GLN A 122 -5.48 11.71 6.95
N VAL A 123 -4.88 12.25 5.88
CA VAL A 123 -3.93 11.50 5.04
C VAL A 123 -2.72 11.00 5.82
N GLU A 124 -2.26 11.74 6.84
CA GLU A 124 -1.18 11.32 7.71
C GLU A 124 -1.55 10.11 8.57
N GLU A 125 -2.79 10.05 9.07
CA GLU A 125 -3.30 8.89 9.83
C GLU A 125 -3.40 7.66 8.91
N LEU A 126 -3.79 7.85 7.64
CA LEU A 126 -3.81 6.76 6.64
C LEU A 126 -2.43 6.18 6.36
N ILE A 127 -1.39 7.02 6.37
CA ILE A 127 0.00 6.57 6.20
C ILE A 127 0.44 5.75 7.41
N GLU A 128 0.17 6.22 8.64
CA GLU A 128 0.47 5.48 9.87
C GLU A 128 -0.28 4.14 9.92
N MET A 129 -1.56 4.12 9.55
CA MET A 129 -2.34 2.88 9.44
C MET A 129 -1.73 1.87 8.45
N ALA A 130 -1.13 2.33 7.36
CA ALA A 130 -0.44 1.43 6.43
C ALA A 130 0.87 0.85 7.01
N GLU A 131 1.56 1.60 7.87
CA GLU A 131 2.74 1.13 8.60
C GLU A 131 2.36 0.12 9.68
N ASP A 132 1.31 0.40 10.44
CA ASP A 132 0.76 -0.54 11.44
C ASP A 132 0.28 -1.83 10.79
N GLU A 133 -0.39 -1.73 9.63
CA GLU A 133 -0.84 -2.91 8.89
C GLU A 133 0.35 -3.74 8.38
N MET A 134 1.49 -3.12 8.07
CA MET A 134 2.71 -3.84 7.69
C MET A 134 3.22 -4.72 8.83
N VAL A 135 3.16 -4.20 10.08
CA VAL A 135 3.50 -4.92 11.31
C VAL A 135 2.47 -6.01 11.61
N ALA A 136 1.18 -5.69 11.46
CA ALA A 136 0.11 -6.67 11.63
C ALA A 136 0.24 -7.83 10.63
N LEU A 137 0.59 -7.54 9.38
CA LEU A 137 0.81 -8.53 8.34
C LEU A 137 1.98 -9.47 8.70
N ASP A 138 3.08 -8.95 9.26
CA ASP A 138 4.19 -9.80 9.73
C ASP A 138 3.73 -10.79 10.81
N ALA A 139 2.99 -10.31 11.80
CA ALA A 139 2.43 -11.18 12.85
C ALA A 139 1.42 -12.19 12.28
N TYR A 140 0.60 -11.77 11.30
CA TYR A 140 -0.39 -12.62 10.66
C TYR A 140 0.27 -13.78 9.89
N LEU A 141 1.37 -13.49 9.19
CA LEU A 141 2.17 -14.46 8.45
C LEU A 141 2.94 -15.42 9.37
N GLU A 142 3.49 -14.93 10.47
CA GLU A 142 4.23 -15.77 11.44
C GLU A 142 3.34 -16.88 12.02
N VAL A 143 2.10 -16.53 12.40
CA VAL A 143 1.17 -17.46 13.07
C VAL A 143 0.29 -18.23 12.07
N ARG A 144 0.31 -17.87 10.78
CA ARG A 144 -0.57 -18.44 9.74
C ARG A 144 -2.05 -18.38 10.14
N MET A 145 -2.51 -17.21 10.57
CA MET A 145 -3.82 -17.00 11.19
C MET A 145 -5.03 -17.36 10.29
N TRP A 146 -4.79 -17.58 8.99
CA TRP A 146 -5.80 -18.05 8.03
C TRP A 146 -6.07 -19.55 8.08
N GLU A 147 -5.28 -20.32 8.83
CA GLU A 147 -5.48 -21.76 8.96
C GLU A 147 -6.52 -22.10 10.03
N MET A 148 -7.42 -23.04 9.70
CA MET A 148 -8.43 -23.52 10.64
C MET A 148 -7.76 -24.46 11.66
N VAL A 149 -7.61 -24.00 12.90
CA VAL A 149 -7.01 -24.78 14.01
C VAL A 149 -8.02 -25.79 14.60
N GLY A 150 -9.32 -25.55 14.44
CA GLY A 150 -10.41 -26.42 14.92
C GLY A 150 -11.79 -25.87 14.57
N THR A 151 -12.85 -26.61 14.90
CA THR A 151 -14.22 -26.07 14.81
C THR A 151 -14.48 -25.26 16.08
N PRO A 152 -14.66 -23.94 15.99
CA PRO A 152 -14.97 -23.14 17.18
C PRO A 152 -16.39 -23.47 17.67
N GLU A 153 -16.52 -23.84 18.93
CA GLU A 153 -17.82 -23.86 19.60
C GLU A 153 -18.15 -22.42 20.01
N VAL A 154 -19.02 -21.77 19.23
CA VAL A 154 -19.50 -20.43 19.58
C VAL A 154 -20.67 -20.58 20.53
N ILE A 155 -20.39 -20.46 21.83
CA ILE A 155 -21.41 -20.53 22.89
C ILE A 155 -21.99 -19.13 23.06
N PHE A 156 -23.25 -18.97 22.66
CA PHE A 156 -24.02 -17.77 22.92
C PHE A 156 -24.86 -17.99 24.17
N GLU A 157 -24.43 -17.42 25.29
CA GLU A 157 -25.19 -17.41 26.55
C GLU A 157 -25.49 -15.96 26.95
N PRO A 158 -26.77 -15.54 26.98
CA PRO A 158 -27.95 -16.22 26.43
C PRO A 158 -27.96 -16.22 24.89
N ASP A 159 -28.56 -17.25 24.28
CA ASP A 159 -28.72 -17.35 22.82
C ASP A 159 -29.54 -16.15 22.29
N PRO A 160 -28.95 -15.27 21.46
CA PRO A 160 -29.61 -14.06 20.98
C PRO A 160 -30.81 -14.34 20.07
N SER A 161 -30.94 -15.58 19.58
CA SER A 161 -32.05 -16.01 18.73
C SER A 161 -33.30 -16.37 19.52
N LYS A 162 -33.16 -16.63 20.83
CA LYS A 162 -34.27 -17.04 21.70
C LYS A 162 -34.81 -15.84 22.45
N ASP A 163 -36.10 -15.55 22.24
CA ASP A 163 -36.80 -14.59 23.08
C ASP A 163 -36.86 -15.13 24.52
N PRO A 164 -36.27 -14.44 25.52
CA PRO A 164 -36.33 -14.88 26.91
C PRO A 164 -37.77 -15.03 27.42
N MET A 165 -38.74 -14.33 26.83
CA MET A 165 -40.16 -14.34 27.21
C MET A 165 -41.00 -15.35 26.40
N GLY A 166 -40.39 -16.05 25.44
CA GLY A 166 -41.05 -17.05 24.59
C GLY A 166 -41.23 -18.42 25.27
N PRO A 167 -41.92 -19.37 24.61
CA PRO A 167 -42.17 -20.72 25.14
C PRO A 167 -40.89 -21.49 25.47
N ASP A 168 -39.82 -21.25 24.71
CA ASP A 168 -38.50 -21.88 24.82
C ASP A 168 -37.45 -20.97 25.50
N GLY A 169 -37.91 -19.85 26.10
CA GLY A 169 -37.06 -18.85 26.76
C GLY A 169 -36.67 -19.24 28.18
N ASN A 170 -35.51 -18.74 28.64
CA ASN A 170 -35.08 -18.94 30.02
C ASN A 170 -35.91 -18.05 30.96
N ALA A 171 -36.78 -18.66 31.77
CA ALA A 171 -37.68 -17.98 32.70
C ALA A 171 -36.94 -17.05 33.68
N ASP A 172 -35.73 -17.43 34.12
CA ASP A 172 -34.91 -16.65 35.05
C ASP A 172 -34.39 -15.38 34.38
N THR A 173 -33.99 -15.47 33.11
CA THR A 173 -33.57 -14.31 32.30
C THR A 173 -34.75 -13.38 32.04
N ALA A 174 -35.92 -13.92 31.71
CA ALA A 174 -37.17 -13.17 31.57
C ALA A 174 -37.60 -12.46 32.86
N GLU A 175 -37.43 -13.09 34.02
CA GLU A 175 -37.74 -12.48 35.31
C GLU A 175 -36.75 -11.36 35.67
N LYS A 176 -35.46 -11.53 35.38
CA LYS A 176 -34.44 -10.46 35.54
C LYS A 176 -34.76 -9.24 34.68
N ILE A 177 -35.13 -9.44 33.41
CA ILE A 177 -35.54 -8.36 32.50
C ILE A 177 -36.80 -7.66 33.02
N ARG A 178 -37.83 -8.41 33.46
CA ARG A 178 -39.04 -7.84 34.06
C ARG A 178 -38.77 -7.00 35.31
N ARG A 179 -37.73 -7.35 36.08
CA ARG A 179 -37.27 -6.60 37.26
C ARG A 179 -36.32 -5.45 36.91
N GLY A 180 -35.99 -5.24 35.63
CA GLY A 180 -35.06 -4.20 35.19
C GLY A 180 -33.59 -4.48 35.51
N MET A 181 -33.22 -5.75 35.75
CA MET A 181 -31.84 -6.16 36.00
C MET A 181 -31.21 -6.71 34.71
N GLU A 182 -29.92 -6.44 34.49
CA GLU A 182 -29.19 -6.96 33.32
C GLU A 182 -29.10 -8.48 33.36
N ALA A 183 -29.41 -9.12 32.24
CA ALA A 183 -29.17 -10.53 32.01
C ALA A 183 -27.66 -10.75 31.82
N LYS A 184 -27.00 -11.37 32.81
CA LYS A 184 -25.70 -12.01 32.63
C LYS A 184 -25.88 -13.42 32.13
#